data_AF-A0A8C3XJB4-F1
#
_entry.id   AF-A0A8C3XJB4-F1
#
_cell.length_a   1.000
_cell.length_b   1.000
_cell.length_c   1.000
_cell.angle_alpha   90.00
_cell.angle_beta   90.00
_cell.angle_gamma   90.00
#
_symmetry.space_group_name_H-M   'P 1'
#
loop_
_entity.id
_entity.type
_entity.pdbx_description
1 polymer ?
#
loop_
_entity_poly.entity_id
_entity_poly.type
_entity_poly.pdbx_seq_one_letter_code
_entity_poly.pdbx_strand_id
1 'polypeptide(L)'
;MRDLRRYLVLKYIQYLVLPSSNTLITLLGLLGSLYTILILKSPSISYKSTAVFISYIAKADILVFVSIVSEMIMEPFDVKIVSAAFTTALLQNFLTANTHICCLLLSCVTCEALLISIFSVESRHIRTVKYAKWTSNMIYIVVTAECIIFQLEDVQEPFGLNSQYILLLHFCYRASSLLRSLSYSIGLSLRIINVYIYYKIFFSVSNRSRLKTK
;
A
#
# COMPACT_ATOMS: atom_id res chain seq x y z
N MET A 1 -15.29 -0.52 15.66
CA MET A 1 -14.43 -1.72 15.41
C MET A 1 -14.96 -2.63 14.31
N ARG A 2 -16.28 -2.88 14.23
CA ARG A 2 -16.88 -3.72 13.16
C ARG A 2 -16.66 -3.13 11.76
N ASP A 3 -16.80 -1.82 11.63
CA ASP A 3 -16.67 -1.13 10.33
C ASP A 3 -15.23 -1.11 9.83
N LEU A 4 -14.26 -0.90 10.72
CA LEU A 4 -12.83 -1.02 10.41
C LEU A 4 -12.45 -2.42 9.91
N ARG A 5 -13.09 -3.47 10.44
CA ARG A 5 -12.89 -4.84 9.97
C ARG A 5 -13.46 -5.03 8.56
N ARG A 6 -14.66 -4.51 8.28
CA ARG A 6 -15.27 -4.57 6.94
C ARG A 6 -14.44 -3.81 5.91
N TYR A 7 -13.95 -2.62 6.28
CA TYR A 7 -13.02 -1.85 5.47
C TYR A 7 -11.73 -2.62 5.17
N LEU A 8 -11.12 -3.24 6.18
CA LEU A 8 -9.96 -4.09 5.96
C LEU A 8 -10.26 -5.20 4.97
N VAL A 9 -11.35 -5.97 5.15
CA VAL A 9 -11.75 -7.04 4.21
C VAL A 9 -11.85 -6.51 2.78
N LEU A 10 -12.49 -5.35 2.59
CA LEU A 10 -12.58 -4.71 1.29
C LEU A 10 -11.19 -4.40 0.71
N LYS A 11 -10.25 -3.90 1.52
CA LYS A 11 -8.87 -3.64 1.09
C LYS A 11 -8.07 -4.91 0.79
N TYR A 12 -8.27 -5.99 1.55
CA TYR A 12 -7.70 -7.31 1.22
C TYR A 12 -8.20 -7.76 -0.16
N ILE A 13 -9.50 -7.65 -0.41
CA ILE A 13 -10.10 -8.02 -1.69
C ILE A 13 -9.56 -7.14 -2.83
N GLN A 14 -9.54 -5.82 -2.63
CA GLN A 14 -9.08 -4.85 -3.62
C GLN A 14 -7.63 -5.05 -4.05
N TYR A 15 -6.71 -5.30 -3.11
CA TYR A 15 -5.27 -5.30 -3.40
C TYR A 15 -4.64 -6.69 -3.55
N LEU A 16 -5.28 -7.75 -3.06
CA LEU A 16 -4.72 -9.10 -3.06
C LEU A 16 -5.47 -10.07 -3.97
N VAL A 17 -6.78 -9.88 -4.16
CA VAL A 17 -7.62 -10.84 -4.88
C VAL A 17 -7.95 -10.35 -6.27
N LEU A 18 -8.27 -9.06 -6.42
CA LEU A 18 -8.77 -8.52 -7.68
C LEU A 18 -7.67 -7.82 -8.48
N PRO A 19 -7.73 -7.92 -9.82
CA PRO A 19 -6.82 -7.18 -10.68
C PRO A 19 -7.02 -5.68 -10.50
N SER A 20 -5.92 -4.93 -10.56
CA SER A 20 -5.87 -3.48 -10.30
C SER A 20 -6.73 -2.63 -11.25
N SER A 21 -7.22 -3.22 -12.34
CA SER A 21 -8.04 -2.55 -13.36
C SER A 21 -9.53 -2.39 -13.01
N ASN A 22 -10.00 -2.93 -11.88
CA ASN A 22 -11.43 -2.84 -11.54
C ASN A 22 -11.81 -1.48 -10.95
N THR A 23 -12.29 -0.59 -11.82
CA THR A 23 -12.68 0.79 -11.49
C THR A 23 -13.74 0.91 -10.40
N LEU A 24 -14.75 0.03 -10.40
CA LEU A 24 -15.82 0.02 -9.38
C LEU A 24 -15.26 -0.27 -7.99
N ILE A 25 -14.34 -1.23 -7.91
CA ILE A 25 -13.69 -1.61 -6.65
C ILE A 25 -12.77 -0.50 -6.17
N THR A 26 -12.06 0.15 -7.10
CA THR A 26 -11.23 1.30 -6.77
C THR A 26 -12.07 2.44 -6.21
N LEU A 27 -13.20 2.79 -6.83
CA LEU A 27 -14.12 3.82 -6.34
C LEU A 27 -14.69 3.47 -4.96
N LEU A 28 -15.18 2.24 -4.79
CA LEU A 28 -15.67 1.77 -3.50
C LEU A 28 -14.57 1.76 -2.43
N GLY A 29 -13.34 1.44 -2.84
CA GLY A 29 -12.13 1.55 -2.05
C GLY A 29 -11.86 2.98 -1.59
N LEU A 30 -11.96 3.97 -2.47
CA LEU A 30 -11.79 5.40 -2.13
C LEU A 30 -12.85 5.88 -1.14
N LEU A 31 -14.12 5.54 -1.39
CA LEU A 31 -15.23 5.89 -0.49
C LEU A 31 -15.06 5.25 0.90
N GLY A 32 -14.67 3.98 0.93
CA GLY A 32 -14.34 3.27 2.16
C GLY A 32 -13.20 3.91 2.93
N SER A 33 -12.18 4.41 2.23
CA SER A 33 -11.02 5.08 2.84
C SER A 33 -11.39 6.45 3.41
N LEU A 34 -12.19 7.23 2.68
CA LEU A 34 -12.73 8.49 3.18
C LEU A 34 -13.55 8.28 4.46
N TYR A 35 -14.49 7.34 4.43
CA TYR A 35 -15.29 6.97 5.60
C TYR A 35 -14.42 6.54 6.79
N THR A 36 -13.38 5.76 6.54
CA THR A 36 -12.44 5.29 7.56
C THR A 36 -11.62 6.42 8.17
N ILE A 37 -11.15 7.38 7.37
CA ILE A 37 -10.45 8.57 7.87
C ILE A 37 -11.37 9.39 8.78
N LEU A 38 -12.63 9.59 8.38
CA LEU A 38 -13.61 10.32 9.18
C LEU A 38 -13.88 9.63 10.52
N ILE A 39 -14.08 8.31 10.50
CA ILE A 39 -14.27 7.52 11.72
C ILE A 39 -13.04 7.65 12.64
N LEU A 40 -11.83 7.49 12.11
CA LEU A 40 -10.60 7.48 12.90
C LEU A 40 -10.22 8.87 13.45
N LYS A 41 -10.78 9.96 12.90
CA LYS A 41 -10.67 11.31 13.48
C LYS A 41 -11.56 11.52 14.70
N SER A 42 -12.54 10.64 14.94
CA SER A 42 -13.43 10.77 16.10
C SER A 42 -12.67 10.55 17.42
N PRO A 43 -12.86 11.42 18.44
CA PRO A 43 -12.22 11.28 19.75
C PRO A 43 -12.72 10.05 20.53
N SER A 44 -13.81 9.42 20.07
CA SER A 44 -14.42 8.24 20.70
C SER A 44 -13.65 6.93 20.47
N ILE A 45 -12.62 6.92 19.62
CA ILE A 45 -11.92 5.70 19.22
C ILE A 45 -10.54 5.63 19.85
N SER A 46 -10.34 4.61 20.68
CA SER A 46 -9.02 4.28 21.22
C SER A 46 -8.04 3.90 20.11
N TYR A 47 -6.92 4.63 20.03
CA TYR A 47 -5.85 4.36 19.08
C TYR A 47 -5.11 3.08 19.45
N LYS A 48 -5.36 2.01 18.70
CA LYS A 48 -4.55 0.78 18.71
C LYS A 48 -3.56 0.81 17.55
N SER A 49 -2.48 0.05 17.64
CA SER A 49 -1.52 -0.18 16.55
C SER A 49 -2.21 -0.51 15.22
N THR A 50 -3.20 -1.41 15.23
CA THR A 50 -3.98 -1.75 14.04
C THR A 50 -4.72 -0.55 13.44
N ALA A 51 -5.27 0.33 14.28
CA ALA A 51 -5.96 1.54 13.81
C ALA A 51 -4.99 2.52 13.13
N VAL A 52 -3.73 2.55 13.56
CA VAL A 52 -2.67 3.30 12.87
C VAL A 52 -2.44 2.73 11.48
N PHE A 53 -2.19 1.43 11.35
CA PHE A 53 -1.97 0.80 10.04
C PHE A 53 -3.16 1.04 9.09
N ILE A 54 -4.39 0.90 9.59
CA ILE A 54 -5.61 1.19 8.83
C ILE A 54 -5.66 2.66 8.38
N SER A 55 -5.29 3.60 9.24
CA SER A 55 -5.23 5.03 8.87
C SER A 55 -4.23 5.29 7.77
N TYR A 56 -3.05 4.66 7.80
CA TYR A 56 -2.04 4.82 6.76
C TYR A 56 -2.47 4.17 5.44
N ILE A 57 -3.15 3.01 5.49
CA ILE A 57 -3.76 2.41 4.28
C ILE A 57 -4.76 3.39 3.67
N ALA A 58 -5.65 3.98 4.46
CA ALA A 58 -6.64 4.93 3.96
C ALA A 58 -6.02 6.22 3.39
N LYS A 59 -4.87 6.66 3.93
CA LYS A 59 -4.12 7.81 3.39
C LYS A 59 -3.40 7.49 2.09
N ALA A 60 -2.97 6.24 1.88
CA ALA A 60 -2.31 5.82 0.64
C ALA A 60 -3.23 6.00 -0.57
N ASP A 61 -4.54 5.77 -0.37
CA ASP A 61 -5.56 5.93 -1.40
C ASP A 61 -5.71 7.39 -1.91
N ILE A 62 -5.14 8.39 -1.22
CA ILE A 62 -5.03 9.76 -1.76
C ILE A 62 -4.24 9.76 -3.07
N LEU A 63 -3.20 8.93 -3.19
CA LEU A 63 -2.41 8.79 -4.41
C LEU A 63 -3.28 8.31 -5.58
N VAL A 64 -4.17 7.34 -5.32
CA VAL A 64 -5.11 6.83 -6.33
C VAL A 64 -6.12 7.92 -6.72
N PHE A 65 -6.62 8.67 -5.75
CA PHE A 65 -7.53 9.79 -6.02
C PHE A 65 -6.85 10.85 -6.90
N VAL A 66 -5.61 11.23 -6.57
CA VAL A 66 -4.83 12.18 -7.38
C VAL A 66 -4.60 11.62 -8.79
N SER A 67 -4.26 10.33 -8.93
CA SER A 67 -4.06 9.70 -10.23
C SER A 67 -5.31 9.78 -11.12
N ILE A 68 -6.46 9.38 -10.58
CA ILE A 68 -7.74 9.34 -11.32
C ILE A 68 -8.20 10.76 -11.68
N VAL A 69 -8.16 11.69 -10.72
CA VAL A 69 -8.60 13.07 -10.97
C VAL A 69 -7.70 13.75 -12.00
N SER A 70 -6.39 13.50 -11.94
CA SER A 70 -5.45 14.06 -12.92
C SER A 70 -5.70 13.49 -14.31
N GLU A 71 -5.93 12.18 -14.44
CA GLU A 71 -6.27 11.53 -15.71
C GLU A 71 -7.56 12.11 -16.31
N MET A 72 -8.61 12.26 -15.49
CA MET A 72 -9.89 12.85 -15.90
C MET A 72 -9.81 14.32 -16.31
N ILE A 73 -8.83 15.07 -15.80
CA ILE A 73 -8.60 16.47 -16.19
C ILE A 73 -7.71 16.55 -17.43
N MET A 74 -6.72 15.68 -17.56
CA MET A 74 -5.79 15.73 -18.69
C MET A 74 -6.43 15.27 -20.00
N GLU A 75 -7.30 14.25 -19.96
CA GLU A 75 -7.98 13.71 -21.14
C GLU A 75 -8.83 14.76 -21.90
N PRO A 76 -9.67 15.58 -21.26
CA PRO A 76 -10.50 16.57 -21.97
C PRO A 76 -9.80 17.89 -22.28
N PHE A 77 -8.75 18.27 -21.55
CA PHE A 77 -8.21 19.64 -21.63
C PHE A 77 -6.95 19.80 -22.51
N ASP A 78 -6.32 18.72 -23.01
CA ASP A 78 -5.03 18.73 -23.74
C ASP A 78 -3.99 19.71 -23.11
N VAL A 79 -4.04 19.82 -21.79
CA VAL A 79 -3.27 20.78 -21.01
C VAL A 79 -1.85 20.23 -20.84
N LYS A 80 -0.96 20.66 -21.74
CA LYS A 80 0.49 20.33 -21.72
C LYS A 80 1.23 21.20 -20.70
N ILE A 81 1.10 20.88 -19.40
CA ILE A 81 1.87 21.58 -18.33
C ILE A 81 3.32 21.04 -18.27
N VAL A 82 3.53 19.77 -18.63
CA VAL A 82 4.82 19.04 -18.66
C VAL A 82 4.81 18.06 -19.86
N SER A 83 5.95 17.45 -20.22
CA SER A 83 5.99 16.32 -21.16
C SER A 83 4.94 15.27 -20.79
N ALA A 84 4.04 14.95 -21.73
CA ALA A 84 2.94 14.02 -21.52
C ALA A 84 3.42 12.66 -21.00
N ALA A 85 4.59 12.20 -21.48
CA ALA A 85 5.21 10.96 -21.04
C ALA A 85 5.57 10.98 -19.54
N PHE A 86 6.16 12.07 -19.05
CA PHE A 86 6.52 12.22 -17.63
C PHE A 86 5.29 12.21 -16.74
N THR A 87 4.24 12.92 -17.11
CA THR A 87 3.01 12.95 -16.32
C THR A 87 2.33 11.59 -16.29
N THR A 88 2.24 10.88 -17.43
CA THR A 88 1.70 9.51 -17.46
C THR A 88 2.50 8.54 -16.60
N ALA A 89 3.83 8.63 -16.63
CA ALA A 89 4.71 7.83 -15.77
C ALA A 89 4.50 8.15 -14.28
N LEU A 90 4.29 9.42 -13.92
CA LEU A 90 3.98 9.85 -12.56
C LEU A 90 2.68 9.30 -12.02
N LEU A 91 1.61 9.34 -12.82
CA LEU A 91 0.32 8.79 -12.42
C LEU A 91 0.40 7.27 -12.23
N GLN A 92 1.14 6.56 -13.10
CA GLN A 92 1.39 5.13 -12.96
C GLN A 92 2.24 4.80 -11.73
N ASN A 93 3.27 5.61 -11.44
CA ASN A 93 4.10 5.46 -10.26
C ASN A 93 3.31 5.67 -8.97
N PHE A 94 2.35 6.60 -8.92
CA PHE A 94 1.44 6.77 -7.78
C PHE A 94 0.53 5.56 -7.54
N LEU A 95 -0.03 4.96 -8.59
CA LEU A 95 -0.83 3.74 -8.48
C LEU A 95 0.01 2.55 -7.98
N THR A 96 1.25 2.46 -8.46
CA THR A 96 2.22 1.43 -8.05
C THR A 96 2.63 1.61 -6.60
N ALA A 97 3.00 2.84 -6.20
CA ALA A 97 3.30 3.19 -4.81
C ALA A 97 2.16 2.82 -3.86
N ASN A 98 0.95 3.23 -4.21
CA ASN A 98 -0.22 2.91 -3.41
C ASN A 98 -0.38 1.39 -3.23
N THR A 99 -0.19 0.61 -4.30
CA THR A 99 -0.24 -0.86 -4.22
C THR A 99 0.83 -1.41 -3.28
N HIS A 100 2.08 -0.95 -3.38
CA HIS A 100 3.17 -1.40 -2.52
C HIS A 100 2.92 -1.04 -1.05
N ILE A 101 2.51 0.20 -0.78
CA ILE A 101 2.16 0.69 0.57
C ILE A 101 1.03 -0.17 1.15
N CYS A 102 -0.06 -0.34 0.41
CA CYS A 102 -1.21 -1.12 0.87
C CYS A 102 -0.83 -2.59 1.13
N CYS A 103 -0.06 -3.23 0.24
CA CYS A 103 0.40 -4.61 0.44
C CYS A 103 1.27 -4.74 1.69
N LEU A 104 2.26 -3.86 1.89
CA LEU A 104 3.14 -3.88 3.06
C LEU A 104 2.38 -3.63 4.37
N LEU A 105 1.48 -2.63 4.40
CA LEU A 105 0.69 -2.33 5.59
C LEU A 105 -0.34 -3.42 5.89
N LEU A 106 -0.96 -4.05 4.89
CA LEU A 106 -1.82 -5.21 5.08
C LEU A 106 -1.03 -6.38 5.66
N SER A 107 0.21 -6.60 5.23
CA SER A 107 1.12 -7.58 5.84
C SER A 107 1.45 -7.25 7.30
N CYS A 108 1.62 -5.97 7.65
CA CYS A 108 1.77 -5.59 9.06
C CYS A 108 0.52 -5.91 9.87
N VAL A 109 -0.69 -5.70 9.31
CA VAL A 109 -1.96 -6.04 9.96
C VAL A 109 -2.13 -7.55 10.12
N THR A 110 -1.79 -8.37 9.12
CA THR A 110 -1.82 -9.83 9.24
C THR A 110 -0.81 -10.32 10.27
N CYS A 111 0.41 -9.80 10.26
CA CYS A 111 1.45 -10.12 11.23
C CYS A 111 1.01 -9.77 12.66
N GLU A 112 0.42 -8.59 12.86
CA GLU A 112 -0.14 -8.20 14.16
C GLU A 112 -1.23 -9.18 14.62
N ALA A 113 -2.13 -9.60 13.72
CA ALA A 113 -3.17 -10.57 14.03
C ALA A 113 -2.58 -11.95 14.41
N LEU A 114 -1.52 -12.39 13.75
CA LEU A 114 -0.80 -13.62 14.08
C LEU A 114 -0.11 -13.53 15.45
N LEU A 115 0.57 -12.41 15.73
CA LEU A 115 1.21 -12.17 17.03
C LEU A 115 0.19 -12.19 18.17
N ILE A 116 -0.99 -11.59 17.96
CA ILE A 116 -2.09 -11.66 18.93
C ILE A 116 -2.57 -13.10 19.10
N SER A 117 -2.65 -13.88 18.01
CA SER A 117 -3.16 -15.26 18.06
C SER A 117 -2.20 -16.25 18.70
N ILE A 118 -0.89 -16.08 18.53
CA ILE A 118 0.13 -17.06 18.95
C ILE A 118 0.84 -16.59 20.23
N PHE A 119 1.17 -15.30 20.34
CA PHE A 119 2.02 -14.73 21.38
C PHE A 119 1.39 -13.48 22.01
N SER A 120 0.14 -13.58 22.49
CA SER A 120 -0.64 -12.42 22.95
C SER A 120 -0.01 -11.61 24.09
N VAL A 121 0.67 -12.27 25.03
CA VAL A 121 1.33 -11.65 26.19
C VAL A 121 2.70 -11.10 25.79
N GLU A 122 3.51 -11.91 25.12
CA GLU A 122 4.88 -11.55 24.74
C GLU A 122 4.90 -10.39 23.75
N SER A 123 4.02 -10.39 22.74
CA SER A 123 4.00 -9.36 21.70
C SER A 123 3.46 -7.99 22.16
N ARG A 124 2.98 -7.86 23.40
CA ARG A 124 2.33 -6.64 23.91
C ARG A 124 3.27 -5.42 23.88
N HIS A 125 4.56 -5.60 24.15
CA HIS A 125 5.54 -4.52 24.19
C HIS A 125 5.91 -3.98 22.80
N ILE A 126 5.82 -4.82 21.77
CA ILE A 126 6.10 -4.45 20.36
C ILE A 126 4.85 -3.83 19.73
N ARG A 127 3.66 -4.28 20.13
CA ARG A 127 2.37 -3.87 19.57
C ARG A 127 1.87 -2.53 20.11
N THR A 128 2.70 -1.50 19.97
CA THR A 128 2.38 -0.13 20.39
C THR A 128 2.09 0.78 19.19
N VAL A 129 1.33 1.84 19.46
CA VAL A 129 1.03 2.90 18.48
C VAL A 129 2.32 3.55 17.96
N LYS A 130 3.34 3.70 18.82
CA LYS A 130 4.63 4.32 18.46
C LYS A 130 5.35 3.51 17.38
N TYR A 131 5.49 2.19 17.58
CA TYR A 131 6.12 1.32 16.58
C TYR A 131 5.30 1.24 15.31
N ALA A 132 3.97 1.13 15.40
CA ALA A 132 3.11 1.12 14.22
C ALA A 132 3.26 2.39 13.36
N LYS A 133 3.35 3.56 13.98
CA LYS A 133 3.64 4.83 13.26
C LYS A 133 5.02 4.81 12.61
N TRP A 134 6.03 4.37 13.34
CA TRP A 134 7.40 4.34 12.84
C TRP A 134 7.55 3.38 11.65
N THR A 135 7.03 2.16 11.76
CA THR A 135 6.99 1.19 10.66
C THR A 135 6.22 1.74 9.46
N SER A 136 5.06 2.37 9.68
CA SER A 136 4.27 2.94 8.57
C SER A 136 4.99 4.08 7.87
N ASN A 137 5.67 4.96 8.62
CA ASN A 137 6.49 6.02 8.04
C ASN A 137 7.66 5.47 7.24
N MET A 138 8.34 4.44 7.74
CA MET A 138 9.44 3.78 7.01
C MET A 138 8.95 3.17 5.70
N ILE A 139 7.78 2.52 5.69
CA ILE A 139 7.16 2.01 4.46
C ILE A 139 6.94 3.14 3.46
N TYR A 140 6.38 4.28 3.91
CA TYR A 140 6.19 5.44 3.04
C TYR A 140 7.50 5.97 2.47
N ILE A 141 8.55 6.10 3.29
CA ILE A 141 9.87 6.59 2.85
C ILE A 141 10.45 5.65 1.79
N VAL A 142 10.45 4.34 2.04
CA VAL A 142 10.99 3.34 1.12
C VAL A 142 10.25 3.35 -0.22
N VAL A 143 8.91 3.37 -0.20
CA VAL A 143 8.11 3.36 -1.44
C VAL A 143 8.22 4.71 -2.17
N THR A 144 8.34 5.82 -1.45
CA THR A 144 8.58 7.13 -2.08
C THR A 144 9.95 7.17 -2.75
N ALA A 145 10.98 6.63 -2.10
CA ALA A 145 12.31 6.52 -2.68
C ALA A 145 12.31 5.64 -3.94
N GLU A 146 11.61 4.51 -3.93
CA GLU A 146 11.36 3.67 -5.12
C GLU A 146 10.73 4.48 -6.26
N CYS A 147 9.70 5.27 -5.98
CA CYS A 147 9.06 6.10 -7.01
C CYS A 147 9.98 7.18 -7.59
N ILE A 148 10.82 7.81 -6.77
CA ILE A 148 11.79 8.81 -7.23
C ILE A 148 12.81 8.16 -8.16
N ILE A 149 13.28 6.95 -7.82
CA ILE A 149 14.22 6.20 -8.66
C ILE A 149 13.59 5.88 -10.02
N PHE A 150 12.34 5.42 -10.05
CA PHE A 150 11.64 5.13 -11.30
C PHE A 150 11.37 6.39 -12.14
N GLN A 151 11.10 7.53 -11.52
CA GLN A 151 10.96 8.81 -12.25
C GLN A 151 12.27 9.28 -12.89
N LEU A 152 13.40 9.07 -12.20
CA LEU A 152 14.71 9.45 -12.72
C LEU A 152 15.13 8.60 -13.94
N GLU A 153 14.60 7.38 -14.06
CA GLU A 153 14.80 6.51 -15.22
C GLU A 153 14.11 7.07 -16.48
N ASP A 154 12.89 7.61 -16.35
CA ASP A 154 12.12 8.14 -17.49
C ASP A 154 12.59 9.53 -17.97
N VAL A 155 13.33 10.28 -17.15
CA VAL A 155 13.83 11.63 -17.48
C VAL A 155 15.16 11.59 -18.27
N GLN A 156 15.54 10.44 -18.81
CA GLN A 156 16.78 10.22 -19.56
C GLN A 156 16.81 10.90 -20.95
N GLU A 157 16.53 12.19 -21.02
CA GLU A 157 16.97 13.09 -22.09
C GLU A 157 18.45 13.45 -21.84
N PRO A 158 19.28 13.64 -22.89
CA PRO A 158 20.72 13.62 -22.81
C PRO A 158 21.25 14.96 -22.29
N PHE A 159 21.09 15.22 -21.00
CA PHE A 159 21.89 16.25 -20.34
C PHE A 159 23.35 15.81 -20.47
N GLY A 160 24.15 16.61 -21.19
CA GLY A 160 25.58 16.41 -21.43
C GLY A 160 26.38 16.40 -20.13
N LEU A 161 26.23 15.34 -19.36
CA LEU A 161 26.75 15.17 -18.02
C LEU A 161 28.10 14.45 -18.08
N ASN A 162 29.06 14.98 -17.33
CA ASN A 162 30.42 14.46 -17.19
C ASN A 162 30.46 12.95 -16.90
N SER A 163 31.52 12.29 -17.39
CA SER A 163 31.81 10.84 -17.30
C SER A 163 31.51 10.17 -15.93
N GLN A 164 31.70 10.87 -14.81
CA GLN A 164 31.39 10.35 -13.47
C GLN A 164 29.89 10.22 -13.17
N TYR A 165 29.06 11.12 -13.69
CA TYR A 165 27.60 11.07 -13.52
C TYR A 165 26.97 9.96 -14.38
N ILE A 166 27.58 9.64 -15.52
CA ILE A 166 27.15 8.54 -16.40
C ILE A 166 27.27 7.19 -15.66
N LEU A 167 28.35 6.98 -14.90
CA LEU A 167 28.57 5.74 -14.16
C LEU A 167 27.61 5.61 -12.96
N LEU A 168 27.34 6.72 -12.26
CA LEU A 168 26.34 6.78 -11.19
C LEU A 168 24.92 6.51 -11.75
N LEU A 169 24.56 7.11 -12.89
CA LEU A 169 23.30 6.88 -13.59
C LEU A 169 23.14 5.42 -14.02
N HIS A 170 24.20 4.82 -14.59
CA HIS A 170 24.16 3.42 -14.98
C HIS A 170 24.05 2.46 -13.78
N PHE A 171 24.67 2.82 -12.65
CA PHE A 171 24.48 2.09 -11.39
C PHE A 171 23.04 2.24 -10.87
N CYS A 172 22.48 3.45 -10.89
CA CYS A 172 21.09 3.71 -10.52
C CYS A 172 20.10 2.98 -11.43
N TYR A 173 20.37 2.90 -12.73
CA TYR A 173 19.55 2.16 -13.70
C TYR A 173 19.57 0.65 -13.41
N ARG A 174 20.76 0.08 -13.20
CA ARG A 174 20.89 -1.34 -12.83
C ARG A 174 20.26 -1.63 -11.46
N ALA A 175 20.39 -0.69 -10.52
CA ALA A 175 19.71 -0.78 -9.23
C ALA A 175 18.19 -0.68 -9.37
N SER A 176 17.68 0.18 -10.25
CA SER A 176 16.25 0.36 -10.52
C SER A 176 15.62 -0.93 -11.06
N SER A 177 16.22 -1.53 -12.08
CA SER A 177 15.73 -2.80 -12.65
C SER A 177 15.73 -3.95 -11.63
N LEU A 178 16.77 -4.05 -10.80
CA LEU A 178 16.81 -5.01 -9.69
C LEU A 178 15.73 -4.72 -8.64
N LEU A 179 15.56 -3.46 -8.28
CA LEU A 179 14.57 -3.02 -7.30
C LEU A 179 13.15 -3.29 -7.80
N ARG A 180 12.87 -3.08 -9.09
CA ARG A 180 11.58 -3.40 -9.74
C ARG A 180 11.29 -4.90 -9.67
N SER A 181 12.27 -5.75 -9.98
CA SER A 181 12.13 -7.21 -9.88
C SER A 181 11.92 -7.68 -8.44
N LEU A 182 12.66 -7.13 -7.49
CA LEU A 182 12.52 -7.45 -6.07
C LEU A 182 11.18 -6.98 -5.53
N SER A 183 10.76 -5.76 -5.87
CA SER A 183 9.50 -5.18 -5.45
C SER A 183 8.30 -5.99 -5.98
N TYR A 184 8.37 -6.42 -7.24
CA TYR A 184 7.39 -7.35 -7.81
C TYR A 184 7.36 -8.69 -7.04
N SER A 185 8.51 -9.29 -6.79
CA SER A 185 8.63 -10.59 -6.09
C SER A 185 8.15 -10.52 -4.64
N ILE A 186 8.48 -9.43 -3.93
CA ILE A 186 8.02 -9.15 -2.58
C ILE A 186 6.52 -8.91 -2.59
N GLY A 187 6.01 -8.10 -3.51
CA GLY A 187 4.58 -7.86 -3.69
C GLY A 187 3.80 -9.16 -3.89
N LEU A 188 4.26 -10.04 -4.78
CA LEU A 188 3.67 -11.35 -5.01
C LEU A 188 3.70 -12.23 -3.75
N SER A 189 4.85 -12.30 -3.08
CA SER A 189 5.02 -13.09 -1.86
C SER A 189 4.10 -12.62 -0.75
N LEU A 190 4.01 -11.31 -0.55
CA LEU A 190 3.09 -10.69 0.41
C LEU A 190 1.64 -10.95 0.04
N ARG A 191 1.28 -10.93 -1.25
CA ARG A 191 -0.07 -11.30 -1.69
C ARG A 191 -0.44 -12.72 -1.28
N ILE A 192 0.43 -13.69 -1.59
CA ILE A 192 0.20 -15.10 -1.27
C ILE A 192 0.12 -15.31 0.24
N ILE A 193 1.08 -14.76 1.00
CA ILE A 193 1.12 -14.90 2.47
C ILE A 193 -0.12 -14.27 3.10
N ASN A 194 -0.53 -13.08 2.66
CA ASN A 194 -1.70 -12.40 3.21
C ASN A 194 -3.01 -13.14 2.90
N VAL A 195 -3.17 -13.68 1.69
CA VAL A 195 -4.34 -14.51 1.33
C VAL A 195 -4.36 -15.78 2.18
N TYR A 196 -3.22 -16.44 2.35
CA TYR A 196 -3.10 -17.64 3.18
C TYR A 196 -3.44 -17.37 4.65
N ILE A 197 -2.90 -16.30 5.23
CA ILE A 197 -3.18 -15.93 6.62
C ILE A 197 -4.65 -15.54 6.79
N TYR A 198 -5.21 -14.76 5.85
CA TYR A 198 -6.61 -14.39 5.85
C TYR A 198 -7.51 -15.64 5.85
N TYR A 199 -7.25 -16.58 4.93
CA TYR A 199 -7.95 -17.85 4.88
C TYR A 199 -7.82 -18.63 6.19
N LYS A 200 -6.58 -18.79 6.70
CA LYS A 200 -6.31 -19.53 7.93
C LYS A 200 -7.05 -18.93 9.12
N ILE A 201 -7.04 -17.61 9.31
CA ILE A 201 -7.71 -16.96 10.45
C ILE A 201 -9.23 -17.09 10.33
N PHE A 202 -9.81 -16.81 9.17
CA PHE A 202 -11.27 -16.83 9.03
C PHE A 202 -11.86 -18.24 9.00
N PHE A 203 -11.21 -19.21 8.34
CA PHE A 203 -11.71 -20.58 8.26
C PHE A 203 -11.33 -21.46 9.46
N SER A 204 -10.18 -21.24 10.14
CA SER A 204 -9.87 -22.01 11.36
C SER A 204 -10.79 -21.67 12.53
N VAL A 205 -11.32 -20.45 12.59
CA VAL A 205 -12.33 -20.04 13.57
C VAL A 205 -13.67 -20.75 13.32
N SER A 206 -14.04 -20.98 12.05
CA SER A 206 -15.22 -21.77 11.69
C SER A 206 -15.13 -23.21 12.22
N ASN A 207 -13.97 -23.86 12.07
CA ASN A 207 -13.77 -25.23 12.58
C ASN A 207 -13.82 -25.33 14.11
N ARG A 208 -13.33 -24.32 14.85
CA ARG A 208 -13.44 -24.30 16.32
C ARG A 208 -14.88 -24.08 16.82
N SER A 209 -15.69 -23.34 16.06
CA SER A 209 -17.10 -23.10 16.43
C SER A 209 -17.96 -24.35 16.30
N ARG A 210 -17.69 -25.21 15.30
CA ARG A 210 -18.38 -26.52 15.14
C ARG A 210 -18.02 -27.54 16.22
N LEU A 211 -16.84 -27.44 16.82
CA LEU A 211 -16.40 -28.33 17.91
C LEU A 211 -16.99 -27.96 19.27
N LYS A 212 -17.54 -26.76 19.44
CA LYS A 212 -18.22 -26.35 20.69
C LYS A 212 -19.73 -26.67 20.70
N THR A 213 -20.27 -27.11 19.58
CA THR A 213 -21.69 -27.49 19.41
C THR A 213 -21.90 -28.99 19.29
N LYS A 214 -20.93 -29.79 19.74
CA LYS A 214 -21.04 -31.24 19.89
C LYS A 214 -20.82 -31.61 21.34
#